data_AF-A0A2D8QCY4-F1
#
_entry.id   AF-A0A2D8QCY4-F1
#
_cell.length_a   1.000
_cell.length_b   1.000
_cell.length_c   1.000
_cell.angle_alpha   90.00
_cell.angle_beta   90.00
_cell.angle_gamma   90.00
#
_symmetry.space_group_name_H-M   'P 1'
#
loop_
_entity.id
_entity.type
_entity.pdbx_description
1 polymer ?
#
loop_
_entity_poly.entity_id
_entity_poly.type
_entity_poly.pdbx_seq_one_letter_code
_entity_poly.pdbx_strand_id
1 'polypeptide(L)'
;MLPFLGFLGFVVACSLVYIIVSSLRDGQEETSRNEFFIRTMISIGISLTSGIILIFSFLLIDFQTANGRNYELNEIGDIVAGFSSFLAFLWLIITVSIQSVEIRNQHRELRETTEAAKDQALSLQRSVRAQNHLHMEKRQEQYADHLRKLRKQTVTWIIARNKAYNTVPAADELSAAPLKGLDLWLSEISDISVEGVTIKIAPKSHISEDDYLSLIDICETTADIWKILYTIIRLADEAGLQAEYEAWEKYMDLDWVPATHDLCKALKHGVECRIAAGTGPRLSMKTAQAVRLLATFHATRYEAVGGSICRYPWRRLPDVMPA
;
A
#
# COMPACT_ATOMS: atom_id res chain seq x y z
N MET A 1 -37.50 26.98 70.15
CA MET A 1 -36.34 27.47 69.36
C MET A 1 -35.06 26.64 69.57
N LEU A 2 -34.55 26.47 70.80
CA LEU A 2 -33.30 25.73 71.06
C LEU A 2 -33.23 24.25 70.55
N PRO A 3 -34.27 23.40 70.68
CA PRO A 3 -34.13 21.99 70.29
C PRO A 3 -34.03 21.77 68.78
N PHE A 4 -34.60 22.68 67.98
CA PHE A 4 -34.61 22.57 66.51
C PHE A 4 -33.27 22.99 65.89
N LEU A 5 -32.66 24.05 66.44
CA LEU A 5 -31.28 24.45 66.10
C LEU A 5 -30.26 23.36 66.45
N GLY A 6 -30.48 22.64 67.55
CA GLY A 6 -29.65 21.48 67.92
C GLY A 6 -29.74 20.32 66.92
N PHE A 7 -30.95 20.02 66.41
CA PHE A 7 -31.14 18.96 65.43
C PHE A 7 -30.53 19.30 64.06
N LEU A 8 -30.74 20.53 63.57
CA LEU A 8 -30.15 20.98 62.32
C LEU A 8 -28.61 20.99 62.39
N GLY A 9 -28.06 21.47 63.51
CA GLY A 9 -26.62 21.44 63.77
C GLY A 9 -26.06 20.00 63.79
N PHE A 10 -26.80 19.04 64.36
CA PHE A 10 -26.41 17.63 64.40
C PHE A 10 -26.39 16.99 63.00
N VAL A 11 -27.41 17.24 62.18
CA VAL A 11 -27.49 16.70 60.81
C VAL A 11 -26.36 17.25 59.93
N VAL A 12 -26.07 18.54 60.05
CA VAL A 12 -24.95 19.18 59.34
C VAL A 12 -23.61 18.63 59.83
N ALA A 13 -23.42 18.48 61.14
CA ALA A 13 -22.19 17.92 61.72
C ALA A 13 -21.95 16.47 61.30
N CYS A 14 -22.98 15.61 61.32
CA CYS A 14 -22.86 14.23 60.86
C CYS A 14 -22.56 14.13 59.36
N SER A 15 -23.15 15.01 58.54
CA SER A 15 -22.87 15.08 57.10
C SER A 15 -21.41 15.50 56.85
N LEU A 16 -20.90 16.49 57.59
CA LEU A 16 -19.52 16.94 57.52
C LEU A 16 -18.52 15.86 57.94
N VAL A 17 -18.81 15.15 59.04
CA VAL A 17 -17.97 14.02 59.50
C VAL A 17 -17.96 12.89 58.47
N TYR A 18 -19.11 12.58 57.87
CA TYR A 18 -19.18 11.58 56.80
C TYR A 18 -18.35 11.99 55.57
N ILE A 19 -18.42 13.27 55.17
CA ILE A 19 -17.62 13.81 54.06
C ILE A 19 -16.11 13.73 54.37
N ILE A 20 -15.69 14.09 55.59
CA ILE A 20 -14.28 14.05 56.00
C ILE A 20 -13.77 12.60 56.07
N VAL A 21 -14.52 11.69 56.69
CA VAL A 21 -14.14 10.28 56.83
C VAL A 21 -14.08 9.58 55.47
N SER A 22 -15.02 9.88 54.58
CA SER A 22 -15.01 9.33 53.23
C SER A 22 -13.83 9.88 52.41
N SER A 23 -13.48 11.16 52.57
CA SER A 23 -12.32 11.78 51.87
C SER A 23 -10.96 11.27 52.34
N LEU A 24 -10.85 10.74 53.56
CA LEU A 24 -9.61 10.20 54.09
C LEU A 24 -9.38 8.72 53.71
N ARG A 25 -10.42 8.02 53.25
CA ARG A 25 -10.35 6.57 53.00
C ARG A 25 -9.79 6.21 51.62
N ASP A 26 -9.97 7.07 50.63
CA ASP A 26 -9.70 6.74 49.22
C ASP A 26 -8.47 7.47 48.68
N GLY A 27 -7.30 7.13 49.23
CA GLY A 27 -6.03 7.37 48.55
C GLY A 27 -5.60 6.06 47.90
N GLN A 28 -5.66 5.95 46.56
CA GLN A 28 -4.66 5.26 45.71
C GLN A 28 -5.02 5.06 44.21
N GLU A 29 -6.22 5.37 43.68
CA GLU A 29 -6.48 5.27 42.22
C GLU A 29 -7.17 6.50 41.62
N GLU A 30 -6.70 6.96 40.45
CA GLU A 30 -7.18 8.18 39.78
C GLU A 30 -8.64 8.05 39.30
N THR A 31 -9.07 6.84 38.94
CA THR A 31 -10.48 6.47 38.65
C THR A 31 -11.34 6.52 39.91
N SER A 32 -10.81 6.06 41.04
CA SER A 32 -11.48 6.12 42.35
C SER A 32 -11.67 7.57 42.82
N ARG A 33 -10.72 8.48 42.53
CA ARG A 33 -10.82 9.89 42.89
C ARG A 33 -12.02 10.59 42.22
N ASN A 34 -12.33 10.27 40.97
CA ASN A 34 -13.45 10.87 40.24
C ASN A 34 -14.80 10.33 40.75
N GLU A 35 -14.91 9.02 40.99
CA GLU A 35 -16.10 8.45 41.62
C GLU A 35 -16.34 9.02 43.01
N PHE A 36 -15.28 9.13 43.80
CA PHE A 36 -15.32 9.72 45.12
C PHE A 36 -15.85 11.16 45.06
N PHE A 37 -15.25 12.00 44.20
CA PHE A 37 -15.67 13.39 44.04
C PHE A 37 -17.14 13.53 43.62
N ILE A 38 -17.61 12.70 42.69
CA ILE A 38 -19.01 12.72 42.24
C ILE A 38 -19.94 12.32 43.39
N ARG A 39 -19.62 11.26 44.13
CA ARG A 39 -20.41 10.81 45.30
C ARG A 39 -20.47 11.90 46.38
N THR A 40 -19.34 12.54 46.66
CA THR A 40 -19.28 13.65 47.62
C THR A 40 -20.11 14.84 47.15
N MET A 41 -20.02 15.23 45.87
CA MET A 41 -20.81 16.34 45.31
C MET A 41 -22.31 16.05 45.34
N ILE A 42 -22.74 14.84 44.99
CA ILE A 42 -24.15 14.42 45.06
C ILE A 42 -24.63 14.45 46.52
N SER A 43 -23.83 13.91 47.44
CA SER A 43 -24.15 13.92 48.88
C SER A 43 -24.29 15.35 49.43
N ILE A 44 -23.38 16.25 49.06
CA ILE A 44 -23.47 17.68 49.39
C ILE A 44 -24.74 18.27 48.80
N GLY A 45 -25.06 18.01 47.53
CA GLY A 45 -26.29 18.48 46.88
C GLY A 45 -27.55 18.03 47.61
N ILE A 46 -27.65 16.75 47.99
CA ILE A 46 -28.79 16.21 48.73
C ILE A 46 -28.88 16.82 50.14
N SER A 47 -27.75 16.90 50.85
CA SER A 47 -27.69 17.49 52.21
C SER A 47 -28.12 18.96 52.18
N LEU A 48 -27.64 19.72 51.21
CA LEU A 48 -27.98 21.13 51.06
C LEU A 48 -29.45 21.31 50.67
N THR A 49 -29.96 20.54 49.70
CA THR A 49 -31.38 20.59 49.28
C THR A 49 -32.32 20.20 50.43
N SER A 50 -32.00 19.16 51.18
CA SER A 50 -32.78 18.75 52.35
C SER A 50 -32.77 19.79 53.47
N GLY A 51 -31.62 20.41 53.74
CA GLY A 51 -31.51 21.53 54.68
C GLY A 51 -32.39 22.72 54.27
N ILE A 52 -32.47 23.03 52.99
CA ILE A 52 -33.31 24.09 52.43
C ILE A 52 -34.79 23.78 52.63
N ILE A 53 -35.22 22.56 52.30
CA ILE A 53 -36.60 22.13 52.48
C ILE A 53 -37.01 22.22 53.95
N LEU A 54 -36.11 21.87 54.87
CA LEU A 54 -36.35 21.98 56.31
C LEU A 54 -36.45 23.44 56.77
N ILE A 55 -35.55 24.32 56.33
CA ILE A 55 -35.60 25.76 56.63
C ILE A 55 -36.89 26.36 56.07
N PHE A 56 -37.26 26.04 54.83
CA PHE A 56 -38.46 26.54 54.19
C PHE A 56 -39.74 26.05 54.89
N SER A 57 -39.80 24.77 55.23
CA SER A 57 -40.91 24.19 56.01
C SER A 57 -41.04 24.84 57.38
N PHE A 58 -39.91 25.13 58.03
CA PHE A 58 -39.88 25.83 59.31
C PHE A 58 -40.39 27.27 59.18
N LEU A 59 -39.93 28.03 58.19
CA LEU A 59 -40.42 29.38 57.90
C LEU A 59 -41.93 29.41 57.62
N LEU A 60 -42.46 28.41 56.90
CA LEU A 60 -43.89 28.29 56.66
C LEU A 60 -44.70 28.04 57.95
N ILE A 61 -44.17 27.23 58.87
CA ILE A 61 -44.81 26.95 60.17
C ILE A 61 -44.79 28.20 61.07
N ASP A 62 -43.65 28.89 61.15
CA ASP A 62 -43.53 30.15 61.90
C ASP A 62 -44.49 31.22 61.34
N PHE A 63 -44.61 31.30 60.01
CA PHE A 63 -45.55 32.22 59.34
C PHE A 63 -47.02 31.93 59.70
N GLN A 64 -47.38 30.65 59.88
CA GLN A 64 -48.74 30.26 60.30
C GLN A 64 -49.03 30.53 61.78
N THR A 65 -48.00 30.51 62.64
CA THR A 65 -48.18 30.52 64.11
C THR A 65 -47.93 31.88 64.77
N ALA A 66 -47.09 32.74 64.20
CA ALA A 66 -46.74 34.04 64.77
C ALA A 66 -47.31 35.19 63.92
N ASN A 67 -48.46 35.77 64.29
CA ASN A 67 -49.01 37.05 63.79
C ASN A 67 -48.60 37.44 62.34
N GLY A 68 -48.72 36.51 61.38
CA GLY A 68 -48.25 36.65 59.99
C GLY A 68 -49.00 37.69 59.15
N ARG A 69 -49.70 38.63 59.79
CA ARG A 69 -50.47 39.70 59.13
C ARG A 69 -49.65 40.92 58.75
N ASN A 70 -48.40 41.05 59.20
CA ASN A 70 -47.62 42.28 59.03
C ASN A 70 -46.35 42.16 58.17
N TYR A 71 -46.00 40.97 57.67
CA TYR A 71 -44.95 40.89 56.64
C TYR A 71 -45.57 41.17 55.29
N GLU A 72 -45.12 42.23 54.63
CA GLU A 72 -45.52 42.50 53.25
C GLU A 72 -45.08 41.33 52.36
N LEU A 73 -45.98 40.84 51.52
CA LEU A 73 -45.76 39.69 50.63
C LEU A 73 -44.47 39.81 49.80
N ASN A 74 -44.03 41.06 49.55
CA ASN A 74 -42.82 41.40 48.81
C ASN A 74 -41.53 40.96 49.53
N GLU A 75 -41.44 41.13 50.86
CA GLU A 75 -40.22 40.81 51.61
C GLU A 75 -39.93 39.30 51.62
N ILE A 76 -40.97 38.47 51.63
CA ILE A 76 -40.87 37.01 51.55
C ILE A 76 -40.37 36.60 50.16
N GLY A 77 -40.87 37.26 49.11
CA GLY A 77 -40.41 37.08 47.74
C GLY A 77 -38.92 37.36 47.59
N ASP A 78 -38.44 38.45 48.18
CA ASP A 78 -37.03 38.86 48.10
C ASP A 78 -36.09 37.86 48.80
N ILE A 79 -36.49 37.32 49.95
CA ILE A 79 -35.71 36.29 50.67
C ILE A 79 -35.63 35.00 49.86
N VAL A 80 -36.75 34.54 49.29
CA VAL A 80 -36.80 33.32 48.47
C VAL A 80 -36.00 33.50 47.18
N ALA A 81 -36.09 34.66 46.54
CA ALA A 81 -35.35 34.98 45.33
C ALA A 81 -33.84 35.01 45.58
N GLY A 82 -33.39 35.66 46.66
CA GLY A 82 -31.98 35.70 47.05
C GLY A 82 -31.41 34.30 47.30
N PHE A 83 -32.17 33.45 47.98
CA PHE A 83 -31.75 32.09 48.27
C PHE A 83 -31.75 31.17 47.04
N SER A 84 -32.75 31.32 46.16
CA SER A 84 -32.82 30.60 44.88
C SER A 84 -31.64 30.92 43.96
N SER A 85 -31.23 32.19 43.92
CA SER A 85 -30.06 32.62 43.12
C SER A 85 -28.76 31.94 43.59
N PHE A 86 -28.53 31.84 44.89
CA PHE A 86 -27.35 31.16 45.43
C PHE A 86 -27.34 29.66 45.10
N LEU A 87 -28.49 29.01 45.25
CA LEU A 87 -28.62 27.58 44.94
C LEU A 87 -28.39 27.29 43.44
N ALA A 88 -28.94 28.13 42.56
CA ALA A 88 -28.72 28.02 41.12
C ALA A 88 -27.24 28.18 40.75
N PHE A 89 -26.54 29.12 41.39
CA PHE A 89 -25.10 29.32 41.18
C PHE A 89 -24.27 28.12 41.65
N LEU A 90 -24.58 27.56 42.82
CA LEU A 90 -23.92 26.35 43.31
C LEU A 90 -24.11 25.18 42.34
N TRP A 91 -25.32 25.02 41.82
CA TRP A 91 -25.63 23.98 40.84
C TRP A 91 -24.84 24.16 39.53
N LEU A 92 -24.66 25.39 39.06
CA LEU A 92 -23.82 25.68 37.90
C LEU A 92 -22.35 25.25 38.12
N ILE A 93 -21.77 25.50 39.29
CA ILE A 93 -20.40 25.06 39.60
C ILE A 93 -20.28 23.54 39.57
N ILE A 94 -21.24 22.83 40.17
CA ILE A 94 -21.26 21.36 40.22
C ILE A 94 -21.35 20.80 38.79
N THR A 95 -22.28 21.31 38.00
CA THR A 95 -22.50 20.83 36.62
C THR A 95 -21.29 21.09 35.73
N VAL A 96 -20.66 22.27 35.79
CA VAL A 96 -19.43 22.58 35.03
C VAL A 96 -18.27 21.70 35.49
N SER A 97 -18.15 21.42 36.79
CA SER A 97 -17.10 20.54 37.32
C SER A 97 -17.24 19.11 36.79
N ILE A 98 -18.46 18.56 36.81
CA ILE A 98 -18.77 17.23 36.24
C ILE A 98 -18.46 17.20 34.74
N GLN A 99 -18.91 18.21 33.99
CA GLN A 99 -18.65 18.31 32.55
C GLN A 99 -17.16 18.39 32.22
N SER A 100 -16.36 19.09 33.03
CA SER A 100 -14.91 19.20 32.80
C SER A 100 -14.17 17.86 32.93
N VAL A 101 -14.60 17.00 33.86
CA VAL A 101 -14.04 15.66 34.05
C VAL A 101 -14.44 14.75 32.88
N GLU A 102 -15.71 14.81 32.47
CA GLU A 102 -16.22 14.05 31.33
C GLU A 102 -15.46 14.36 30.05
N ILE A 103 -15.27 15.66 29.73
CA ILE A 103 -14.51 16.10 28.55
C ILE A 103 -13.06 15.58 28.60
N ARG A 104 -12.43 15.59 29.78
CA ARG A 104 -11.06 15.09 29.92
C ARG A 104 -10.98 13.58 29.69
N ASN A 105 -11.95 12.81 30.18
CA ASN A 105 -12.01 11.37 29.98
C ASN A 105 -12.27 11.04 28.50
N GLN A 106 -13.21 11.73 27.85
CA GLN A 106 -13.48 11.59 26.42
C GLN A 106 -12.24 11.91 25.57
N HIS A 107 -11.48 12.95 25.91
CA HIS A 107 -10.22 13.24 25.22
C HIS A 107 -9.17 12.15 25.40
N ARG A 108 -9.10 11.52 26.57
CA ARG A 108 -8.20 10.40 26.81
C ARG A 108 -8.60 9.18 25.98
N GLU A 109 -9.87 8.81 25.99
CA GLU A 109 -10.40 7.70 25.18
C GLU A 109 -10.19 7.96 23.68
N LEU A 110 -10.42 9.20 23.21
CA LEU A 110 -10.15 9.58 21.81
C LEU A 110 -8.68 9.44 21.43
N ARG A 111 -7.74 9.73 22.35
CA ARG A 111 -6.31 9.53 22.10
C ARG A 111 -5.96 8.06 22.02
N GLU A 112 -6.40 7.27 23.00
CA GLU A 112 -6.15 5.82 23.06
C GLU A 112 -6.74 5.10 21.84
N THR A 113 -7.96 5.46 21.41
CA THR A 113 -8.59 4.93 20.19
C THR A 113 -7.86 5.34 18.92
N THR A 114 -7.36 6.59 18.85
CA THR A 114 -6.57 7.06 17.70
C THR A 114 -5.23 6.31 17.60
N GLU A 115 -4.57 6.03 18.72
CA GLU A 115 -3.34 5.25 18.76
C GLU A 115 -3.59 3.79 18.33
N ALA A 116 -4.63 3.15 18.88
CA ALA A 116 -5.03 1.81 18.48
C ALA A 116 -5.37 1.73 16.97
N ALA A 117 -6.07 2.74 16.43
CA ALA A 117 -6.39 2.81 15.01
C ALA A 117 -5.13 2.95 14.13
N LYS A 118 -4.13 3.72 14.58
CA LYS A 118 -2.83 3.83 13.88
C LYS A 118 -2.09 2.49 13.85
N ASP A 119 -2.06 1.77 14.96
CA ASP A 119 -1.42 0.45 15.03
C ASP A 119 -2.14 -0.58 14.16
N GLN A 120 -3.48 -0.54 14.10
CA GLN A 120 -4.26 -1.35 13.18
C GLN A 120 -3.94 -1.01 11.72
N ALA A 121 -3.85 0.28 11.36
CA ALA A 121 -3.48 0.69 10.01
C ALA A 121 -2.06 0.22 9.63
N LEU A 122 -1.09 0.31 10.56
CA LEU A 122 0.28 -0.18 10.35
C LEU A 122 0.34 -1.69 10.18
N SER A 123 -0.39 -2.45 11.00
CA SER A 123 -0.43 -3.91 10.89
C SER A 123 -1.09 -4.37 9.59
N LEU A 124 -2.17 -3.70 9.16
CA LEU A 124 -2.81 -3.96 7.87
C LEU A 124 -1.87 -3.64 6.72
N GLN A 125 -1.15 -2.51 6.78
CA GLN A 125 -0.16 -2.15 5.76
C GLN A 125 0.95 -3.21 5.65
N ARG A 126 1.45 -3.74 6.78
CA ARG A 126 2.44 -4.84 6.79
C ARG A 126 1.86 -6.12 6.20
N SER A 127 0.61 -6.46 6.53
CA SER A 127 -0.08 -7.64 6.00
C SER A 127 -0.25 -7.55 4.47
N VAL A 128 -0.68 -6.39 3.95
CA VAL A 128 -0.79 -6.15 2.50
C VAL A 128 0.56 -6.28 1.80
N ARG A 129 1.63 -5.72 2.39
CA ARG A 129 2.99 -5.89 1.84
C ARG A 129 3.42 -7.35 1.79
N ALA A 130 3.20 -8.11 2.86
CA ALA A 130 3.52 -9.53 2.90
C ALA A 130 2.70 -10.34 1.89
N GLN A 131 1.40 -10.04 1.74
CA GLN A 131 0.54 -10.69 0.76
C GLN A 131 0.99 -10.38 -0.68
N ASN A 132 1.38 -9.13 -0.95
CA ASN A 132 1.90 -8.73 -2.26
C ASN A 132 3.22 -9.45 -2.58
N HIS A 133 4.11 -9.60 -1.60
CA HIS A 133 5.36 -10.35 -1.73
C HIS A 133 5.09 -11.82 -2.11
N LEU A 134 4.21 -12.50 -1.37
CA LEU A 134 3.81 -13.88 -1.66
C LEU A 134 3.14 -14.03 -3.04
N HIS A 135 2.33 -13.05 -3.44
CA HIS A 135 1.67 -13.07 -4.75
C HIS A 135 2.68 -12.87 -5.89
N MET A 136 3.68 -12.01 -5.69
CA MET A 136 4.79 -11.82 -6.63
C MET A 136 5.65 -13.07 -6.76
N GLU A 137 6.01 -13.71 -5.65
CA GLU A 137 6.77 -14.97 -5.64
C GLU A 137 6.05 -16.05 -6.46
N LYS A 138 4.75 -16.23 -6.25
CA LYS A 138 3.94 -17.19 -7.04
C LYS A 138 3.91 -16.86 -8.53
N ARG A 139 3.81 -15.58 -8.90
CA ARG A 139 3.85 -15.16 -10.30
C ARG A 139 5.23 -15.40 -10.92
N GLN A 140 6.29 -15.09 -10.18
CA GLN A 140 7.67 -15.34 -10.62
C GLN A 140 7.90 -16.84 -10.86
N GLU A 141 7.40 -17.71 -9.98
CA GLU A 141 7.46 -19.16 -10.17
C GLU A 141 6.71 -19.61 -11.43
N GLN A 142 5.49 -19.13 -11.62
CA GLN A 142 4.68 -19.43 -12.82
C GLN A 142 5.38 -18.98 -14.11
N TYR A 143 5.97 -17.79 -14.12
CA TYR A 143 6.71 -17.28 -15.27
C TYR A 143 8.04 -17.99 -15.47
N ALA A 144 8.76 -18.34 -14.41
CA ALA A 144 10.02 -19.06 -14.49
C ALA A 144 9.84 -20.41 -15.21
N ASP A 145 8.79 -21.15 -14.88
CA ASP A 145 8.47 -22.41 -15.55
C ASP A 145 8.10 -22.22 -17.02
N HIS A 146 7.36 -21.15 -17.33
CA HIS A 146 7.02 -20.84 -18.72
C HIS A 146 8.28 -20.46 -19.53
N LEU A 147 9.14 -19.61 -18.96
CA LEU A 147 10.41 -19.20 -19.57
C LEU A 147 11.36 -20.38 -19.77
N ARG A 148 11.46 -21.30 -18.81
CA ARG A 148 12.23 -22.55 -18.96
C ARG A 148 11.73 -23.39 -20.14
N LYS A 149 10.41 -23.49 -20.32
CA LYS A 149 9.82 -24.19 -21.47
C LYS A 149 10.17 -23.52 -22.80
N LEU A 150 10.00 -22.20 -22.89
CA LEU A 150 10.35 -21.42 -24.09
C LEU A 150 11.84 -21.49 -24.42
N ARG A 151 12.72 -21.35 -23.41
CA ARG A 151 14.18 -21.53 -23.57
C ARG A 151 14.50 -22.92 -24.09
N LYS A 152 13.95 -23.97 -23.48
CA LYS A 152 14.18 -25.36 -23.90
C LYS A 152 13.73 -25.58 -25.35
N GLN A 153 12.58 -25.04 -25.74
CA GLN A 153 12.09 -25.12 -27.13
C GLN A 153 13.05 -24.42 -28.09
N THR A 154 13.45 -23.19 -27.77
CA THR A 154 14.39 -22.39 -28.60
C THR A 154 15.73 -23.10 -28.76
N VAL A 155 16.33 -23.57 -27.67
CA VAL A 155 17.63 -24.28 -27.70
C VAL A 155 17.52 -25.59 -28.47
N THR A 156 16.48 -26.39 -28.23
CA THR A 156 16.25 -27.66 -28.96
C THR A 156 16.18 -27.41 -30.46
N TRP A 157 15.48 -26.34 -30.84
CA TRP A 157 15.31 -25.95 -32.21
C TRP A 157 16.63 -25.47 -32.84
N ILE A 158 17.43 -24.66 -32.13
CA ILE A 158 18.73 -24.18 -32.65
C ILE A 158 19.67 -25.37 -32.86
N ILE A 159 19.72 -26.30 -31.90
CA ILE A 159 20.52 -27.53 -32.02
C ILE A 159 20.08 -28.36 -33.22
N ALA A 160 18.77 -28.55 -33.41
CA ALA A 160 18.23 -29.30 -34.54
C ALA A 160 18.63 -28.67 -35.88
N ARG A 161 18.66 -27.33 -35.96
CA ARG A 161 19.05 -26.60 -37.16
C ARG A 161 20.55 -26.65 -37.42
N ASN A 162 21.39 -26.38 -36.43
CA ASN A 162 22.85 -26.48 -36.55
C ASN A 162 23.31 -27.89 -36.95
N LYS A 163 22.61 -28.93 -36.47
CA LYS A 163 22.84 -30.30 -36.91
C LYS A 163 22.54 -30.52 -38.40
N ALA A 164 21.54 -29.84 -38.96
CA ALA A 164 21.24 -29.92 -40.39
C ALA A 164 22.34 -29.28 -41.25
N TYR A 165 23.08 -28.30 -40.71
CA TYR A 165 24.18 -27.60 -41.37
C TYR A 165 25.57 -28.19 -41.09
N ASN A 166 25.66 -29.28 -40.31
CA ASN A 166 26.92 -29.90 -39.88
C ASN A 166 27.81 -28.97 -39.04
N THR A 167 27.23 -27.95 -38.42
CA THR A 167 27.94 -26.88 -37.73
C THR A 167 27.56 -26.93 -36.26
N VAL A 168 28.03 -28.00 -35.61
CA VAL A 168 27.61 -28.35 -34.25
C VAL A 168 28.73 -28.00 -33.27
N PRO A 169 28.62 -26.91 -32.49
CA PRO A 169 29.31 -26.83 -31.22
C PRO A 169 28.78 -27.93 -30.29
N ALA A 170 29.60 -28.37 -29.33
CA ALA A 170 29.15 -29.32 -28.31
C ALA A 170 27.82 -28.86 -27.69
N ALA A 171 26.87 -29.78 -27.47
CA ALA A 171 25.54 -29.45 -26.94
C ALA A 171 25.62 -28.64 -25.62
N ASP A 172 26.67 -28.91 -24.86
CA ASP A 172 27.06 -28.29 -23.60
C ASP A 172 27.32 -26.79 -23.79
N GLU A 173 27.99 -26.39 -24.88
CA GLU A 173 28.28 -24.98 -25.21
C GLU A 173 27.01 -24.21 -25.63
N LEU A 174 26.10 -24.83 -26.38
CA LEU A 174 24.83 -24.19 -26.78
C LEU A 174 23.88 -24.01 -25.60
N SER A 175 23.94 -24.90 -24.61
CA SER A 175 23.11 -24.78 -23.41
C SER A 175 23.49 -23.55 -22.58
N ALA A 176 24.79 -23.23 -22.55
CA ALA A 176 25.37 -22.10 -21.82
C ALA A 176 25.37 -20.79 -22.61
N ALA A 177 25.45 -20.84 -23.94
CA ALA A 177 25.48 -19.64 -24.78
C ALA A 177 24.65 -19.83 -26.08
N PRO A 178 23.30 -19.75 -26.01
CA PRO A 178 22.43 -19.90 -27.17
C PRO A 178 22.76 -18.89 -28.29
N LEU A 179 23.19 -17.69 -27.91
CA LEU A 179 23.65 -16.64 -28.83
C LEU A 179 24.82 -17.09 -29.70
N LYS A 180 25.79 -17.82 -29.15
CA LYS A 180 26.96 -18.32 -29.90
C LYS A 180 26.52 -19.29 -31.00
N GLY A 181 25.50 -20.11 -30.71
CA GLY A 181 24.89 -21.01 -31.69
C GLY A 181 24.12 -20.26 -32.78
N LEU A 182 23.46 -19.16 -32.42
CA LEU A 182 22.75 -18.29 -33.37
C LEU A 182 23.71 -17.50 -34.26
N ASP A 183 24.80 -16.97 -33.70
CA ASP A 183 25.84 -16.24 -34.44
C ASP A 183 26.53 -17.16 -35.48
N LEU A 184 26.87 -18.38 -35.08
CA LEU A 184 27.41 -19.41 -35.98
C LEU A 184 26.44 -19.68 -37.14
N TRP A 185 25.16 -19.92 -36.82
CA TRP A 185 24.15 -20.17 -37.85
C TRP A 185 23.99 -18.97 -38.78
N LEU A 186 23.89 -17.75 -38.25
CA LEU A 186 23.76 -16.52 -39.05
C LEU A 186 24.96 -16.30 -39.98
N SER A 187 26.16 -16.65 -39.54
CA SER A 187 27.38 -16.58 -40.36
C SER A 187 27.40 -17.58 -41.53
N GLU A 188 26.61 -18.65 -41.46
CA GLU A 188 26.55 -19.72 -42.47
C GLU A 188 25.46 -19.54 -43.51
N ILE A 189 24.28 -19.04 -43.11
CA ILE A 189 23.16 -18.82 -44.04
C ILE A 189 23.43 -17.60 -44.95
N SER A 190 24.43 -16.78 -44.62
CA SER A 190 24.66 -15.52 -45.33
C SER A 190 25.99 -14.87 -44.99
N ASP A 191 26.50 -14.04 -45.91
CA ASP A 191 27.45 -12.96 -45.61
C ASP A 191 26.78 -11.88 -44.71
N ILE A 192 26.08 -12.30 -43.65
CA ILE A 192 25.58 -11.45 -42.59
C ILE A 192 26.73 -11.28 -41.60
N SER A 193 27.46 -10.17 -41.74
CA SER A 193 28.30 -9.72 -40.64
C SER A 193 27.44 -8.91 -39.67
N VAL A 194 27.50 -9.31 -38.40
CA VAL A 194 26.98 -8.52 -37.29
C VAL A 194 28.13 -7.61 -36.84
N GLU A 195 28.18 -6.40 -37.39
CA GLU A 195 29.09 -5.35 -36.89
C GLU A 195 28.31 -4.51 -35.87
N GLY A 196 28.45 -4.86 -34.58
CA GLY A 196 27.70 -4.21 -33.51
C GLY A 196 26.21 -4.55 -33.54
N VAL A 197 25.34 -3.54 -33.72
CA VAL A 197 23.87 -3.70 -33.80
C VAL A 197 23.38 -3.73 -35.26
N THR A 198 24.28 -3.52 -36.23
CA THR A 198 23.93 -3.47 -37.65
C THR A 198 24.19 -4.79 -38.35
N ILE A 199 23.15 -5.30 -39.03
CA ILE A 199 23.19 -6.54 -39.82
C ILE A 199 23.39 -6.17 -41.28
N LYS A 200 24.56 -6.50 -41.84
CA LYS A 200 24.83 -6.31 -43.28
C LYS A 200 24.53 -7.60 -44.02
N ILE A 201 23.38 -7.70 -44.70
CA ILE A 201 23.03 -8.90 -45.50
C ILE A 201 23.58 -8.74 -46.93
N ALA A 202 24.62 -9.48 -47.33
CA ALA A 202 25.12 -9.36 -48.69
C ALA A 202 24.06 -9.74 -49.75
N PRO A 203 24.04 -9.07 -50.91
CA PRO A 203 22.98 -9.18 -51.90
C PRO A 203 22.81 -10.57 -52.56
N LYS A 204 23.71 -11.53 -52.34
CA LYS A 204 23.71 -12.85 -53.01
C LYS A 204 23.40 -14.06 -52.12
N SER A 205 23.14 -13.87 -50.83
CA SER A 205 22.82 -15.00 -49.95
C SER A 205 21.40 -15.52 -50.22
N HIS A 206 21.30 -16.75 -50.74
CA HIS A 206 20.05 -17.48 -50.86
C HIS A 206 19.70 -18.11 -49.50
N ILE A 207 18.98 -17.36 -48.66
CA ILE A 207 18.34 -17.89 -47.46
C ILE A 207 17.20 -18.82 -47.92
N SER A 208 17.18 -20.07 -47.45
CA SER A 208 16.08 -20.98 -47.78
C SER A 208 14.76 -20.50 -47.13
N GLU A 209 13.61 -20.81 -47.74
CA GLU A 209 12.31 -20.45 -47.14
C GLU A 209 12.14 -21.08 -45.74
N ASP A 210 12.68 -22.29 -45.54
CA ASP A 210 12.70 -22.96 -44.25
C ASP A 210 13.55 -22.20 -43.22
N ASP A 211 14.77 -21.77 -43.54
CA ASP A 211 15.60 -20.95 -42.62
C ASP A 211 14.93 -19.64 -42.25
N TYR A 212 14.19 -19.08 -43.21
CA TYR A 212 13.51 -17.82 -43.03
C TYR A 212 12.33 -17.92 -42.06
N LEU A 213 11.44 -18.90 -42.28
CA LEU A 213 10.38 -19.23 -41.33
C LEU A 213 10.96 -19.56 -39.97
N SER A 214 12.10 -20.24 -39.99
CA SER A 214 12.82 -20.59 -38.81
C SER A 214 13.30 -19.37 -37.99
N LEU A 215 13.91 -18.38 -38.63
CA LEU A 215 14.32 -17.13 -37.99
C LEU A 215 13.12 -16.37 -37.41
N ILE A 216 11.97 -16.39 -38.09
CA ILE A 216 10.74 -15.78 -37.61
C ILE A 216 10.29 -16.41 -36.29
N ASP A 217 10.25 -17.74 -36.20
CA ASP A 217 9.83 -18.45 -34.98
C ASP A 217 10.72 -18.11 -33.77
N ILE A 218 12.04 -17.98 -33.98
CA ILE A 218 12.96 -17.51 -32.92
C ILE A 218 12.64 -16.08 -32.52
N CYS A 219 12.43 -15.19 -33.50
CA CYS A 219 12.13 -13.79 -33.24
C CYS A 219 10.84 -13.63 -32.43
N GLU A 220 9.79 -14.39 -32.77
CA GLU A 220 8.52 -14.40 -32.04
C GLU A 220 8.69 -14.91 -30.61
N THR A 221 9.40 -16.04 -30.45
CA THR A 221 9.65 -16.62 -29.12
C THR A 221 10.48 -15.68 -28.24
N THR A 222 11.52 -15.05 -28.80
CA THR A 222 12.36 -14.08 -28.09
C THR A 222 11.56 -12.82 -27.71
N ALA A 223 10.69 -12.34 -28.59
CA ALA A 223 9.81 -11.22 -28.31
C ALA A 223 8.81 -11.54 -27.18
N ASP A 224 8.31 -12.77 -27.10
CA ASP A 224 7.42 -13.20 -26.02
C ASP A 224 8.16 -13.32 -24.69
N ILE A 225 9.38 -13.87 -24.67
CA ILE A 225 10.26 -13.87 -23.50
C ILE A 225 10.51 -12.42 -23.01
N TRP A 226 10.81 -11.51 -23.93
CA TRP A 226 11.02 -10.10 -23.60
C TRP A 226 9.79 -9.42 -23.00
N LYS A 227 8.59 -9.70 -23.52
CA LYS A 227 7.33 -9.16 -22.95
C LYS A 227 7.11 -9.63 -21.52
N ILE A 228 7.39 -10.91 -21.24
CA ILE A 228 7.27 -11.47 -19.90
C ILE A 228 8.26 -10.78 -18.95
N LEU A 229 9.53 -10.69 -19.36
CA LEU A 229 10.57 -9.99 -18.59
C LEU A 229 10.17 -8.54 -18.29
N TYR A 230 9.75 -7.79 -19.30
CA TYR A 230 9.31 -6.40 -19.13
C TYR A 230 8.13 -6.28 -18.17
N THR A 231 7.17 -7.21 -18.23
CA THR A 231 6.03 -7.24 -17.31
C THR A 231 6.48 -7.48 -15.87
N ILE A 232 7.45 -8.38 -15.65
CA ILE A 232 8.00 -8.68 -14.33
C ILE A 232 8.79 -7.48 -13.80
N ILE A 233 9.64 -6.85 -14.64
CA ILE A 233 10.40 -5.63 -14.28
C ILE A 233 9.44 -4.54 -13.81
N ARG A 234 8.38 -4.28 -14.59
CA ARG A 234 7.40 -3.24 -14.24
C ARG A 234 6.69 -3.54 -12.93
N LEU A 235 6.27 -4.80 -12.71
CA LEU A 235 5.64 -5.20 -11.46
C LEU A 235 6.60 -5.13 -10.26
N ALA A 236 7.88 -5.42 -10.45
CA ALA A 236 8.90 -5.30 -9.42
C ALA A 236 9.14 -3.82 -9.05
N ASP A 237 9.17 -2.92 -10.04
CA ASP A 237 9.31 -1.48 -9.82
C ASP A 237 8.10 -0.90 -9.06
N GLU A 238 6.88 -1.24 -9.49
CA GLU A 238 5.64 -0.87 -8.80
C GLU A 238 5.58 -1.38 -7.34
N ALA A 239 6.22 -2.52 -7.06
CA ALA A 239 6.30 -3.11 -5.72
C ALA A 239 7.51 -2.65 -4.89
N GLY A 240 8.48 -1.94 -5.48
CA GLY A 240 9.74 -1.57 -4.82
C GLY A 240 10.69 -2.74 -4.57
N LEU A 241 10.67 -3.79 -5.39
CA LEU A 241 11.39 -5.05 -5.23
C LEU A 241 12.53 -5.24 -6.26
N GLN A 242 13.21 -4.16 -6.64
CA GLN A 242 14.21 -4.17 -7.72
C GLN A 242 15.38 -5.15 -7.47
N ALA A 243 15.86 -5.24 -6.23
CA ALA A 243 16.97 -6.13 -5.86
C ALA A 243 16.59 -7.62 -5.98
N GLU A 244 15.33 -7.97 -5.66
CA GLU A 244 14.82 -9.34 -5.79
C GLU A 244 14.70 -9.72 -7.27
N TYR A 245 14.27 -8.78 -8.12
CA TYR A 245 14.26 -8.97 -9.56
C TYR A 245 15.66 -9.22 -10.12
N GLU A 246 16.67 -8.41 -9.75
CA GLU A 246 18.05 -8.59 -10.24
C GLU A 246 18.64 -9.96 -9.85
N ALA A 247 18.33 -10.44 -8.64
CA ALA A 247 18.73 -11.78 -8.20
C ALA A 247 18.02 -12.88 -9.01
N TRP A 248 16.74 -12.70 -9.30
CA TRP A 248 15.95 -13.63 -10.10
C TRP A 248 16.40 -13.66 -11.57
N GLU A 249 16.70 -12.51 -12.16
CA GLU A 249 17.23 -12.39 -13.53
C GLU A 249 18.56 -13.16 -13.67
N LYS A 250 19.47 -12.96 -12.72
CA LYS A 250 20.75 -13.69 -12.65
C LYS A 250 20.55 -15.19 -12.44
N TYR A 251 19.58 -15.60 -11.62
CA TYR A 251 19.24 -17.01 -11.41
C TYR A 251 18.68 -17.67 -12.68
N MET A 252 17.93 -16.93 -13.47
CA MET A 252 17.31 -17.41 -14.71
C MET A 252 18.26 -17.41 -15.92
N ASP A 253 19.44 -16.78 -15.80
CA ASP A 253 20.47 -16.74 -16.85
C ASP A 253 19.88 -16.17 -18.16
N LEU A 254 19.28 -14.97 -18.04
CA LEU A 254 18.55 -14.28 -19.12
C LEU A 254 19.34 -13.12 -19.73
N ASP A 255 20.64 -13.02 -19.43
CA ASP A 255 21.54 -11.96 -19.88
C ASP A 255 21.61 -11.84 -21.41
N TRP A 256 21.28 -12.93 -22.12
CA TRP A 256 21.27 -13.00 -23.58
C TRP A 256 20.02 -12.38 -24.21
N VAL A 257 18.88 -12.31 -23.50
CA VAL A 257 17.60 -11.90 -24.09
C VAL A 257 17.63 -10.48 -24.65
N PRO A 258 18.18 -9.45 -23.97
CA PRO A 258 18.26 -8.10 -24.53
C PRO A 258 19.01 -8.07 -25.87
N ALA A 259 20.15 -8.75 -25.94
CA ALA A 259 20.97 -8.82 -27.14
C ALA A 259 20.22 -9.54 -28.29
N THR A 260 19.57 -10.67 -28.00
CA THR A 260 18.79 -11.39 -29.01
C THR A 260 17.58 -10.60 -29.47
N HIS A 261 16.91 -9.87 -28.58
CA HIS A 261 15.79 -9.00 -28.95
C HIS A 261 16.24 -7.89 -29.92
N ASP A 262 17.37 -7.25 -29.65
CA ASP A 262 17.92 -6.21 -30.54
C ASP A 262 18.33 -6.79 -31.90
N LEU A 263 18.92 -7.98 -31.91
CA LEU A 263 19.24 -8.71 -33.13
C LEU A 263 17.97 -9.06 -33.92
N CYS A 264 16.91 -9.56 -33.26
CA CYS A 264 15.62 -9.86 -33.89
C CYS A 264 15.00 -8.60 -34.51
N LYS A 265 15.10 -7.46 -33.82
CA LYS A 265 14.63 -6.16 -34.31
C LYS A 265 15.40 -5.72 -35.56
N ALA A 266 16.72 -5.88 -35.55
CA ALA A 266 17.59 -5.56 -36.69
C ALA A 266 17.32 -6.51 -37.88
N LEU A 267 17.16 -7.81 -37.64
CA LEU A 267 16.83 -8.82 -38.67
C LEU A 267 15.51 -8.47 -39.34
N LYS A 268 14.47 -8.20 -38.53
CA LYS A 268 13.16 -7.78 -39.02
C LYS A 268 13.26 -6.54 -39.89
N HIS A 269 13.98 -5.51 -39.43
CA HIS A 269 14.16 -4.28 -40.21
C HIS A 269 14.88 -4.54 -41.54
N GLY A 270 15.95 -5.34 -41.55
CA GLY A 270 16.68 -5.70 -42.77
C GLY A 270 15.81 -6.45 -43.78
N VAL A 271 14.95 -7.34 -43.29
CA VAL A 271 13.96 -8.06 -44.10
C VAL A 271 12.93 -7.10 -44.70
N GLU A 272 12.33 -6.23 -43.89
CA GLU A 272 11.32 -5.26 -44.34
C GLU A 272 11.89 -4.35 -45.45
N CYS A 273 13.12 -3.88 -45.27
CA CYS A 273 13.84 -3.09 -46.27
C CYS A 273 14.06 -3.85 -47.60
N ARG A 274 14.42 -5.14 -47.56
CA ARG A 274 14.57 -5.97 -48.77
C ARG A 274 13.27 -6.21 -49.51
N ILE A 275 12.18 -6.43 -48.78
CA ILE A 275 10.84 -6.59 -49.37
C ILE A 275 10.42 -5.28 -50.04
N ALA A 276 10.62 -4.14 -49.38
CA ALA A 276 10.33 -2.83 -49.94
C ALA A 276 11.16 -2.53 -51.21
N ALA A 277 12.42 -2.98 -51.25
CA ALA A 277 13.30 -2.81 -52.40
C ALA A 277 12.99 -3.76 -53.59
N GLY A 278 12.09 -4.73 -53.43
CA GLY A 278 11.80 -5.74 -54.47
C GLY A 278 12.95 -6.71 -54.76
N THR A 279 14.01 -6.68 -53.94
CA THR A 279 15.20 -7.55 -54.04
C THR A 279 15.16 -8.74 -53.09
N GLY A 280 14.07 -8.90 -52.34
CA GLY A 280 13.86 -10.10 -51.53
C GLY A 280 13.66 -11.35 -52.39
N PRO A 281 13.87 -12.57 -51.84
CA PRO A 281 13.40 -13.78 -52.51
C PRO A 281 11.92 -13.59 -52.87
N ARG A 282 11.47 -14.18 -53.99
CA ARG A 282 10.04 -14.33 -54.27
C ARG A 282 9.45 -15.23 -53.19
N LEU A 283 9.22 -14.63 -52.02
CA LEU A 283 8.59 -15.25 -50.88
C LEU A 283 7.25 -15.74 -51.36
N SER A 284 6.90 -16.98 -51.02
CA SER A 284 5.57 -17.46 -51.28
C SER A 284 4.57 -16.47 -50.68
N MET A 285 3.39 -16.35 -51.28
CA MET A 285 2.38 -15.39 -50.83
C MET A 285 2.06 -15.53 -49.32
N LYS A 286 2.28 -16.73 -48.76
CA LYS A 286 2.19 -17.03 -47.33
C LYS A 286 3.30 -16.37 -46.51
N THR A 287 4.55 -16.45 -46.93
CA THR A 287 5.67 -15.79 -46.25
C THR A 287 5.56 -14.26 -46.33
N ALA A 288 5.13 -13.70 -47.47
CA ALA A 288 4.88 -12.26 -47.60
C ALA A 288 3.74 -11.77 -46.69
N GLN A 289 2.69 -12.59 -46.49
CA GLN A 289 1.61 -12.31 -45.52
C GLN A 289 2.08 -12.40 -44.07
N ALA A 290 2.89 -13.41 -43.72
CA ALA A 290 3.46 -13.56 -42.39
C ALA A 290 4.32 -12.35 -42.00
N VAL A 291 5.16 -11.87 -42.92
CA VAL A 291 5.99 -10.68 -42.68
C VAL A 291 5.16 -9.41 -42.53
N ARG A 292 4.12 -9.24 -43.35
CA ARG A 292 3.19 -8.11 -43.18
C ARG A 292 2.46 -8.16 -41.84
N LEU A 293 2.02 -9.34 -41.40
CA LEU A 293 1.38 -9.54 -40.09
C LEU A 293 2.34 -9.22 -38.94
N LEU A 294 3.59 -9.64 -39.02
CA LEU A 294 4.63 -9.29 -38.04
C LEU A 294 4.92 -7.80 -37.98
N ALA A 295 4.96 -7.12 -39.13
CA ALA A 295 5.14 -5.67 -39.20
C ALA A 295 3.98 -4.91 -38.55
N THR A 296 2.72 -5.25 -38.87
CA THR A 296 1.55 -4.60 -38.29
C THR A 296 1.34 -4.93 -36.81
N PHE A 297 1.62 -6.16 -36.36
CA PHE A 297 1.40 -6.58 -34.98
C PHE A 297 2.31 -5.85 -33.97
N HIS A 298 3.46 -5.33 -34.41
CA HIS A 298 4.34 -4.52 -33.57
C HIS A 298 3.99 -3.03 -33.59
N ALA A 299 3.56 -2.49 -34.74
CA ALA A 299 3.21 -1.07 -34.87
C ALA A 299 2.01 -0.68 -33.98
N THR A 300 0.94 -1.47 -33.96
CA THR A 300 -0.26 -1.21 -33.13
C THR A 300 -0.05 -1.48 -31.65
N ARG A 301 0.97 -2.26 -31.27
CA ARG A 301 1.19 -2.63 -29.86
C ARG A 301 2.21 -1.73 -29.16
N TYR A 302 3.14 -1.11 -29.89
CA TYR A 302 4.04 -0.09 -29.36
C TYR A 302 3.27 1.19 -28.95
N GLU A 303 2.19 1.53 -29.66
CA GLU A 303 1.30 2.62 -29.27
C GLU A 303 0.45 2.27 -28.03
N ALA A 304 0.05 1.00 -27.87
CA ALA A 304 -0.78 0.56 -26.75
C ALA A 304 -0.07 0.45 -25.40
N VAL A 305 1.27 0.34 -25.38
CA VAL A 305 2.07 0.26 -24.14
C VAL A 305 2.51 1.65 -23.64
N GLY A 306 2.05 2.73 -24.30
CA GLY A 306 2.29 4.10 -23.85
C GLY A 306 3.74 4.49 -24.10
N GLY A 307 4.02 5.00 -25.30
CA GLY A 307 5.28 5.66 -25.64
C GLY A 307 5.49 6.94 -24.83
N SER A 308 5.77 6.82 -23.54
CA SER A 308 6.50 7.82 -22.78
C SER A 308 7.89 7.27 -22.52
N ILE A 309 8.86 7.95 -23.12
CA ILE A 309 10.30 7.71 -23.05
C ILE A 309 10.75 7.46 -21.60
N CYS A 310 10.87 6.20 -21.19
CA CYS A 310 11.70 5.82 -20.05
C CYS A 310 13.16 5.97 -20.49
N ARG A 311 13.76 7.12 -20.18
CA ARG A 311 15.22 7.25 -20.11
C ARG A 311 15.70 6.40 -18.94
N TYR A 312 15.93 5.11 -19.16
CA TYR A 312 16.92 4.43 -18.35
C TYR A 312 18.27 5.08 -18.66
N PRO A 313 19.06 5.49 -17.65
CA PRO A 313 20.44 5.87 -17.89
C PRO A 313 21.15 4.60 -18.37
N TRP A 314 21.50 4.58 -19.65
CA TRP A 314 22.36 3.59 -20.25
C TRP A 314 23.53 3.31 -19.30
N ARG A 315 23.62 2.07 -18.79
CA ARG A 315 24.87 1.57 -18.21
C ARG A 315 25.92 1.80 -19.28
N ARG A 316 26.90 2.68 -19.01
CA ARG A 316 28.14 2.70 -19.77
C ARG A 316 28.69 1.29 -19.70
N LEU A 317 28.72 0.61 -20.84
CA LEU A 317 29.62 -0.52 -21.04
C LEU A 317 31.02 -0.05 -20.60
N PRO A 318 31.79 -0.85 -19.83
CA PRO A 318 33.17 -0.50 -19.56
C PRO A 318 33.89 -0.39 -20.91
N ASP A 319 34.55 0.76 -21.12
CA ASP A 319 35.40 1.01 -22.27
C ASP A 319 36.50 -0.05 -22.31
N VAL A 320 36.30 -1.10 -23.10
CA VAL A 320 37.37 -2.00 -23.53
C VAL A 320 37.70 -1.60 -24.96
N MET A 321 38.52 -0.56 -25.12
CA MET A 321 39.33 -0.41 -26.32
C MET A 321 40.70 -1.08 -26.11
N PRO A 322 41.26 -1.71 -27.15
CA PRO A 322 42.51 -2.44 -27.07
C PRO A 322 43.72 -1.51 -27.19
N ALA A 323 44.85 -1.97 -26.67
CA ALA A 323 46.17 -1.64 -27.21
C ALA A 323 46.67 -2.85 -28.01
#